data_AF-A0AAU9W318-F1
#
_entry.id   AF-A0AAU9W318-F1
#
_cell.length_a   1.000
_cell.length_b   1.000
_cell.length_c   1.000
_cell.angle_alpha   90.00
_cell.angle_beta   90.00
_cell.angle_gamma   90.00
#
_symmetry.space_group_name_H-M   'P 1'
#
loop_
_entity.id
_entity.type
_entity.pdbx_description
1 polymer ?
#
loop_
_entity_poly.entity_id
_entity_poly.type
_entity_poly.pdbx_seq_one_letter_code
_entity_poly.pdbx_strand_id
1 'polypeptide(L)'
;MDAVTLTLRPAEADDFDEIVKLSEGIFTGHDYLPLTFHQWLQRDNIVVILAHCGVRLVGLEAYFVVDDGRTLIHRAGRVHPDYRGQGIYKQVGEYSIKHAKEHYPNLQRERFTSILLFSNRMPTFAMDAVTLTLRPADADDFDEIVKLSEGIYAGHGYLPLIFHQWLQRDNVVGLRANFVVDDGRTLIHRAGRVHLDYRGQGIFKQVGEYSIKHAKEHYPNLQRKRFTSIGDTEIPDPRKLSELHVEAYHVGKEFCDKLKATVLTNSMEIKTCAPDYFANIIESLPARLFTRNSIFLSNWCPFERLRSNVDHILRESTELYVRKCDDDVIPNSLGVGALSPRVKYKQWVAEVYTDSPDLFQAHIVHQLKRACELINDDFIFTFTMQDESLSSLVRIIMKDQLKFKTADFYHNRTLRVYETDITAKSHR
;
A
#
# COMPACT_ATOMS: atom_id res chain seq x y z
N MET A 1 -33.68 -8.01 -33.39
CA MET A 1 -32.51 -7.13 -33.61
C MET A 1 -31.48 -7.99 -34.29
N ASP A 2 -30.98 -7.56 -35.44
CA ASP A 2 -29.93 -8.29 -36.14
C ASP A 2 -28.63 -8.27 -35.31
N ALA A 3 -27.86 -9.34 -35.40
CA ALA A 3 -26.61 -9.44 -34.64
C ALA A 3 -25.61 -8.40 -35.14
N VAL A 4 -25.10 -7.54 -34.24
CA VAL A 4 -24.03 -6.60 -34.58
C VAL A 4 -22.81 -7.38 -35.03
N THR A 5 -22.47 -7.23 -36.32
CA THR A 5 -21.32 -7.87 -36.92
C THR A 5 -20.07 -7.09 -36.54
N LEU A 6 -19.22 -7.70 -35.70
CA LEU A 6 -17.98 -7.09 -35.25
C LEU A 6 -16.80 -7.50 -36.14
N THR A 7 -15.92 -6.55 -36.43
CA THR A 7 -14.56 -6.84 -36.92
C THR A 7 -13.60 -6.77 -35.74
N LEU A 8 -12.92 -7.88 -35.45
CA LEU A 8 -11.98 -8.03 -34.34
C LEU A 8 -10.55 -8.12 -34.89
N ARG A 9 -9.64 -7.28 -34.39
CA ARG A 9 -8.22 -7.27 -34.77
C ARG A 9 -7.31 -6.75 -33.64
N PRO A 10 -5.99 -7.04 -33.68
CA PRO A 10 -5.01 -6.30 -32.89
C PRO A 10 -5.03 -4.79 -33.19
N ALA A 11 -4.64 -4.00 -32.19
CA ALA A 11 -4.45 -2.55 -32.30
C ALA A 11 -3.09 -2.21 -32.92
N GLU A 12 -3.05 -1.11 -33.67
CA GLU A 12 -1.86 -0.50 -34.26
C GLU A 12 -1.64 0.90 -33.66
N ALA A 13 -0.51 1.54 -33.94
CA ALA A 13 -0.19 2.84 -33.34
C ALA A 13 -1.20 3.95 -33.72
N ASP A 14 -1.74 3.89 -34.93
CA ASP A 14 -2.67 4.87 -35.50
C ASP A 14 -4.09 4.78 -34.88
N ASP A 15 -4.41 3.71 -34.14
CA ASP A 15 -5.70 3.57 -33.43
C ASP A 15 -5.82 4.46 -32.19
N PHE A 16 -4.73 5.15 -31.80
CA PHE A 16 -4.65 5.89 -30.54
C PHE A 16 -5.79 6.90 -30.34
N ASP A 17 -6.13 7.68 -31.37
CA ASP A 17 -7.18 8.71 -31.29
C ASP A 17 -8.58 8.12 -31.08
N GLU A 18 -8.88 6.93 -31.62
CA GLU A 18 -10.14 6.23 -31.36
C GLU A 18 -10.16 5.60 -29.97
N ILE A 19 -9.03 5.10 -29.52
CA ILE A 19 -8.85 4.55 -28.18
C ILE A 19 -9.02 5.65 -27.11
N VAL A 20 -8.45 6.85 -27.33
CA VAL A 20 -8.65 8.02 -26.46
C VAL A 20 -10.13 8.38 -26.35
N LYS A 21 -10.87 8.41 -27.47
CA LYS A 21 -12.33 8.66 -27.48
C LYS A 21 -13.10 7.56 -26.75
N LEU A 22 -12.74 6.29 -26.92
CA LEU A 22 -13.38 5.17 -26.20
C LEU A 22 -13.03 5.16 -24.70
N SER A 23 -11.94 5.81 -24.30
CA SER A 23 -11.56 6.09 -22.91
C SER A 23 -12.18 7.36 -22.31
N GLU A 24 -12.90 8.18 -23.09
CA GLU A 24 -13.48 9.43 -22.60
C GLU A 24 -14.54 9.17 -21.51
N GLY A 25 -14.42 9.90 -20.39
CA GLY A 25 -15.29 9.74 -19.22
C GLY A 25 -15.10 8.46 -18.41
N ILE A 26 -14.23 7.53 -18.84
CA ILE A 26 -13.88 6.34 -18.04
C ILE A 26 -13.10 6.79 -16.79
N PHE A 27 -13.43 6.20 -15.63
CA PHE A 27 -12.92 6.56 -14.30
C PHE A 27 -12.91 8.07 -14.06
N THR A 28 -14.02 8.76 -14.35
CA THR A 28 -14.18 10.22 -14.16
C THR A 28 -13.12 11.10 -14.87
N GLY A 29 -12.47 10.56 -15.92
CA GLY A 29 -11.39 11.22 -16.66
C GLY A 29 -9.99 10.69 -16.33
N HIS A 30 -9.88 9.69 -15.45
CA HIS A 30 -8.62 9.08 -15.02
C HIS A 30 -8.33 7.72 -15.69
N ASP A 31 -8.78 7.48 -16.94
CA ASP A 31 -8.38 6.27 -17.66
C ASP A 31 -6.86 6.27 -17.92
N TYR A 32 -6.21 5.22 -17.44
CA TYR A 32 -4.78 5.02 -17.58
C TYR A 32 -4.38 4.47 -18.95
N LEU A 33 -5.34 3.93 -19.73
CA LEU A 33 -5.03 3.28 -21.01
C LEU A 33 -4.31 4.24 -21.99
N PRO A 34 -4.78 5.48 -22.25
CA PRO A 34 -4.07 6.39 -23.16
C PRO A 34 -2.61 6.64 -22.76
N LEU A 35 -2.32 6.69 -21.46
CA LEU A 35 -0.97 6.96 -20.94
C LEU A 35 0.00 5.78 -21.15
N THR A 36 -0.50 4.56 -21.35
CA THR A 36 0.31 3.34 -21.43
C THR A 36 0.21 2.60 -22.78
N PHE A 37 -0.76 2.94 -23.63
CA PHE A 37 -1.02 2.27 -24.91
C PHE A 37 0.24 2.11 -25.79
N HIS A 38 0.95 3.20 -26.09
CA HIS A 38 2.18 3.14 -26.89
C HIS A 38 3.31 2.32 -26.24
N GLN A 39 3.34 2.22 -24.91
CA GLN A 39 4.29 1.36 -24.19
C GLN A 39 3.89 -0.12 -24.26
N TRP A 40 2.60 -0.43 -24.40
CA TRP A 40 2.10 -1.80 -24.57
C TRP A 40 2.37 -2.33 -25.97
N LEU A 41 2.26 -1.49 -27.01
CA LEU A 41 2.64 -1.85 -28.39
C LEU A 41 4.13 -2.21 -28.56
N GLN A 42 4.98 -1.85 -27.59
CA GLN A 42 6.41 -2.16 -27.56
C GLN A 42 6.74 -3.45 -26.77
N ARG A 43 5.73 -4.22 -26.33
CA ARG A 43 5.91 -5.40 -25.47
C ARG A 43 5.32 -6.66 -26.09
N ASP A 44 6.20 -7.61 -26.41
CA ASP A 44 5.86 -8.90 -27.02
C ASP A 44 4.81 -9.71 -26.25
N ASN A 45 4.70 -9.48 -24.93
CA ASN A 45 3.79 -10.20 -24.04
C ASN A 45 2.44 -9.52 -23.78
N ILE A 46 2.11 -8.44 -24.52
CA ILE A 46 0.83 -7.72 -24.43
C ILE A 46 0.24 -7.57 -25.83
N VAL A 47 -1.05 -7.84 -26.00
CA VAL A 47 -1.79 -7.50 -27.22
C VAL A 47 -3.09 -6.82 -26.85
N VAL A 48 -3.41 -5.72 -27.56
CA VAL A 48 -4.70 -5.02 -27.45
C VAL A 48 -5.58 -5.45 -28.62
N ILE A 49 -6.75 -5.99 -28.33
CA ILE A 49 -7.77 -6.38 -29.30
C ILE A 49 -8.84 -5.29 -29.38
N LEU A 50 -9.13 -4.84 -30.59
CA LEU A 50 -10.15 -3.84 -30.92
C LEU A 50 -11.37 -4.49 -31.57
N ALA A 51 -12.56 -4.03 -31.19
CA ALA A 51 -13.83 -4.41 -31.81
C ALA A 51 -14.48 -3.23 -32.53
N HIS A 52 -14.62 -3.36 -33.84
CA HIS A 52 -15.24 -2.36 -34.69
C HIS A 52 -16.62 -2.80 -35.15
N CYS A 53 -17.59 -1.88 -35.11
CA CYS A 53 -18.90 -2.02 -35.76
C CYS A 53 -18.92 -1.10 -36.98
N GLY A 54 -18.66 -1.66 -38.17
CA GLY A 54 -18.34 -0.86 -39.34
C GLY A 54 -17.03 -0.10 -39.13
N VAL A 55 -17.05 1.23 -39.31
CA VAL A 55 -15.89 2.12 -39.12
C VAL A 55 -15.69 2.63 -37.69
N ARG A 56 -16.58 2.28 -36.73
CA ARG A 56 -16.52 2.81 -35.36
C ARG A 56 -15.91 1.79 -34.42
N LEU A 57 -14.87 2.16 -33.67
CA LEU A 57 -14.42 1.40 -32.50
C LEU A 57 -15.54 1.39 -31.42
N VAL A 58 -16.03 0.19 -31.08
CA VAL A 58 -17.15 0.00 -30.13
C VAL A 58 -16.78 -0.81 -28.89
N GLY A 59 -15.61 -1.44 -28.86
CA GLY A 59 -15.08 -2.10 -27.67
C GLY A 59 -13.60 -2.42 -27.82
N LEU A 60 -12.93 -2.63 -26.70
CA LEU A 60 -11.53 -3.07 -26.68
C LEU A 60 -11.21 -3.87 -25.42
N GLU A 61 -10.19 -4.72 -25.51
CA GLU A 61 -9.59 -5.40 -24.38
C GLU A 61 -8.08 -5.55 -24.62
N ALA A 62 -7.27 -5.51 -23.56
CA ALA A 62 -5.89 -5.97 -23.63
C ALA A 62 -5.74 -7.33 -22.94
N TYR A 63 -4.95 -8.24 -23.50
CA TYR A 63 -4.49 -9.41 -22.78
C TYR A 63 -2.97 -9.39 -22.62
N PHE A 64 -2.53 -9.91 -21.49
CA PHE A 64 -1.13 -10.08 -21.12
C PHE A 64 -0.84 -11.57 -21.04
N VAL A 65 0.35 -12.01 -21.43
CA VAL A 65 0.79 -13.39 -21.18
C VAL A 65 1.98 -13.37 -20.22
N VAL A 66 1.89 -14.20 -19.18
CA VAL A 66 2.85 -14.29 -18.07
C VAL A 66 3.06 -15.77 -17.66
N ASP A 67 3.85 -16.01 -16.61
CA ASP A 67 4.21 -17.34 -16.11
C ASP A 67 4.83 -18.23 -17.22
N ASP A 68 5.81 -17.72 -17.99
CA ASP A 68 6.46 -18.43 -19.10
C ASP A 68 5.49 -18.92 -20.19
N GLY A 69 4.53 -18.06 -20.57
CA GLY A 69 3.54 -18.40 -21.58
C GLY A 69 2.33 -19.19 -21.08
N ARG A 70 2.26 -19.51 -19.77
CA ARG A 70 1.24 -20.42 -19.22
C ARG A 70 -0.04 -19.74 -18.75
N THR A 71 0.00 -18.45 -18.45
CA THR A 71 -1.14 -17.69 -17.92
C THR A 71 -1.47 -16.50 -18.81
N LEU A 72 -2.70 -16.41 -19.29
CA LEU A 72 -3.25 -15.21 -19.91
C LEU A 72 -3.97 -14.38 -18.84
N ILE A 73 -3.80 -13.06 -18.87
CA ILE A 73 -4.48 -12.11 -18.00
C ILE A 73 -5.24 -11.08 -18.84
N HIS A 74 -6.57 -11.09 -18.77
CA HIS A 74 -7.40 -10.03 -19.35
C HIS A 74 -7.28 -8.74 -18.53
N ARG A 75 -7.15 -7.61 -19.22
CA ARG A 75 -6.95 -6.27 -18.67
C ARG A 75 -7.73 -5.26 -19.51
N ALA A 76 -8.16 -4.20 -18.85
CA ALA A 76 -8.58 -2.99 -19.55
C ALA A 76 -9.69 -3.28 -20.62
N GLY A 77 -10.70 -4.04 -20.20
CA GLY A 77 -11.89 -4.32 -21.01
C GLY A 77 -12.87 -3.15 -20.97
N ARG A 78 -13.37 -2.68 -22.12
CA ARG A 78 -14.46 -1.71 -22.19
C ARG A 78 -15.29 -1.84 -23.46
N VAL A 79 -16.55 -1.40 -23.37
CA VAL A 79 -17.50 -1.32 -24.49
C VAL A 79 -18.16 0.05 -24.47
N HIS A 80 -18.25 0.66 -25.63
CA HIS A 80 -18.87 1.97 -25.86
C HIS A 80 -20.31 1.97 -25.30
N PRO A 81 -20.75 3.01 -24.55
CA PRO A 81 -22.06 3.04 -23.89
C PRO A 81 -23.23 2.55 -24.75
N ASP A 82 -23.41 3.11 -25.95
CA ASP A 82 -24.48 2.75 -26.92
C ASP A 82 -24.53 1.26 -27.32
N TYR A 83 -23.43 0.52 -27.15
CA TYR A 83 -23.27 -0.87 -27.59
C TYR A 83 -23.16 -1.88 -26.42
N ARG A 84 -23.35 -1.42 -25.18
CA ARG A 84 -23.37 -2.30 -23.99
C ARG A 84 -24.59 -3.22 -24.01
N GLY A 85 -24.48 -4.37 -23.33
CA GLY A 85 -25.51 -5.40 -23.30
C GLY A 85 -25.62 -6.29 -24.55
N GLN A 86 -24.89 -5.97 -25.63
CA GLN A 86 -24.95 -6.69 -26.91
C GLN A 86 -23.92 -7.85 -27.03
N GLY A 87 -23.31 -8.26 -25.92
CA GLY A 87 -22.33 -9.36 -25.89
C GLY A 87 -20.94 -9.05 -26.47
N ILE A 88 -20.66 -7.81 -26.87
CA ILE A 88 -19.39 -7.39 -27.50
C ILE A 88 -18.17 -7.82 -26.68
N TYR A 89 -18.17 -7.54 -25.37
CA TYR A 89 -17.03 -7.87 -24.50
C TYR A 89 -16.73 -9.37 -24.47
N LYS A 90 -17.76 -10.22 -24.52
CA LYS A 90 -17.60 -11.68 -24.61
C LYS A 90 -16.94 -12.08 -25.94
N GLN A 91 -17.40 -11.52 -27.06
CA GLN A 91 -16.81 -11.81 -28.38
C GLN A 91 -15.34 -11.38 -28.47
N VAL A 92 -15.00 -10.24 -27.86
CA VAL A 92 -13.61 -9.78 -27.73
C VAL A 92 -12.78 -10.76 -26.91
N GLY A 93 -13.25 -11.17 -25.71
CA GLY A 93 -12.53 -12.12 -24.86
C GLY A 93 -12.31 -13.48 -25.51
N GLU A 94 -13.34 -14.02 -26.20
CA GLU A 94 -13.24 -15.27 -26.97
C GLU A 94 -12.19 -15.17 -28.10
N TYR A 95 -12.10 -14.02 -28.78
CA TYR A 95 -11.06 -13.75 -29.76
C TYR A 95 -9.67 -13.57 -29.12
N SER A 96 -9.56 -12.83 -28.01
CA SER A 96 -8.31 -12.68 -27.23
C SER A 96 -7.71 -14.04 -26.87
N ILE A 97 -8.53 -14.97 -26.37
CA ILE A 97 -8.11 -16.33 -26.00
C ILE A 97 -7.67 -17.13 -27.23
N LYS A 98 -8.41 -17.06 -28.36
CA LYS A 98 -8.04 -17.74 -29.60
C LYS A 98 -6.71 -17.23 -30.15
N HIS A 99 -6.58 -15.92 -30.29
CA HIS A 99 -5.36 -15.25 -30.76
C HIS A 99 -4.17 -15.57 -29.86
N ALA A 100 -4.34 -15.58 -28.54
CA ALA A 100 -3.28 -15.95 -27.61
C ALA A 100 -2.85 -17.41 -27.76
N LYS A 101 -3.78 -18.36 -27.92
CA LYS A 101 -3.44 -19.79 -28.13
C LYS A 101 -2.65 -20.04 -29.41
N GLU A 102 -2.87 -19.23 -30.45
CA GLU A 102 -2.11 -19.31 -31.71
C GLU A 102 -0.65 -18.84 -31.55
N HIS A 103 -0.37 -17.94 -30.59
CA HIS A 103 0.97 -17.40 -30.32
C HIS A 103 1.69 -18.06 -29.13
N TYR A 104 0.94 -18.61 -28.18
CA TYR A 104 1.44 -19.16 -26.91
C TYR A 104 0.98 -20.62 -26.74
N PRO A 105 1.69 -21.61 -27.33
CA PRO A 105 1.26 -23.01 -27.32
C PRO A 105 1.23 -23.66 -25.92
N ASN A 106 1.92 -23.05 -24.95
CA ASN A 106 1.95 -23.51 -23.55
C ASN A 106 0.84 -22.89 -22.68
N LEU A 107 -0.12 -22.15 -23.25
CA LEU A 107 -1.16 -21.46 -22.50
C LEU A 107 -2.12 -22.46 -21.82
N GLN A 108 -2.10 -22.48 -20.49
CA GLN A 108 -2.82 -23.45 -19.67
C GLN A 108 -4.06 -22.87 -18.97
N ARG A 109 -4.01 -21.57 -18.62
CA ARG A 109 -4.99 -20.95 -17.74
C ARG A 109 -5.22 -19.48 -18.08
N GLU A 110 -6.47 -19.08 -17.90
CA GLU A 110 -6.94 -17.72 -18.01
C GLU A 110 -7.12 -17.14 -16.59
N ARG A 111 -6.82 -15.86 -16.43
CA ARG A 111 -7.17 -15.05 -15.26
C ARG A 111 -7.75 -13.73 -15.76
N PHE A 112 -8.71 -13.19 -15.03
CA PHE A 112 -9.26 -11.88 -15.32
C PHE A 112 -9.66 -11.18 -14.03
N THR A 113 -9.68 -9.86 -14.05
CA THR A 113 -10.28 -9.02 -13.01
C THR A 113 -11.57 -8.44 -13.55
N SER A 114 -12.72 -8.92 -13.08
CA SER A 114 -14.05 -8.48 -13.51
C SER A 114 -14.76 -7.70 -12.41
N ILE A 115 -15.53 -6.69 -12.81
CA ILE A 115 -16.54 -6.03 -11.99
C ILE A 115 -17.87 -6.26 -12.71
N LEU A 116 -18.70 -7.22 -12.25
CA LEU A 116 -20.15 -7.26 -12.55
C LEU A 116 -20.92 -8.32 -11.72
N LEU A 117 -22.23 -8.07 -11.57
CA LEU A 117 -23.12 -8.61 -10.53
C LEU A 117 -24.00 -9.79 -10.98
N PHE A 118 -24.12 -10.80 -10.12
CA PHE A 118 -25.32 -11.64 -9.89
C PHE A 118 -25.34 -11.94 -8.37
N SER A 119 -26.46 -11.96 -7.63
CA SER A 119 -27.81 -12.44 -7.95
C SER A 119 -28.94 -11.72 -7.19
N ASN A 120 -30.15 -11.69 -7.76
CA ASN A 120 -31.38 -11.22 -7.10
C ASN A 120 -32.07 -12.28 -6.22
N ARG A 121 -32.47 -11.92 -4.98
CA ARG A 121 -33.82 -12.05 -4.37
C ARG A 121 -33.79 -12.21 -2.84
N MET A 122 -34.52 -11.36 -2.12
CA MET A 122 -35.50 -11.66 -1.03
C MET A 122 -36.16 -10.32 -0.56
N PRO A 123 -37.33 -10.34 0.11
CA PRO A 123 -38.24 -9.17 0.15
C PRO A 123 -38.08 -8.22 1.36
N THR A 124 -38.78 -7.08 1.25
CA THR A 124 -38.87 -5.96 2.21
C THR A 124 -39.60 -6.28 3.52
N PHE A 125 -39.05 -5.77 4.64
CA PHE A 125 -39.80 -5.37 5.84
C PHE A 125 -39.14 -4.13 6.48
N ALA A 126 -39.92 -3.28 7.16
CA ALA A 126 -39.47 -2.13 7.95
C ALA A 126 -39.13 -2.55 9.41
N MET A 127 -38.46 -1.80 10.30
CA MET A 127 -37.97 -0.41 10.29
C MET A 127 -36.80 -0.27 11.32
N ASP A 128 -36.06 0.85 11.31
CA ASP A 128 -35.11 1.33 12.35
C ASP A 128 -33.95 0.43 12.86
N ALA A 129 -32.87 0.37 12.06
CA ALA A 129 -31.48 0.29 12.51
C ALA A 129 -30.56 0.73 11.35
N VAL A 130 -29.34 1.24 11.63
CA VAL A 130 -28.35 1.47 10.55
C VAL A 130 -27.86 0.12 10.05
N THR A 131 -28.46 -0.36 8.97
CA THR A 131 -28.12 -1.64 8.34
C THR A 131 -26.83 -1.46 7.54
N LEU A 132 -25.75 -2.11 7.99
CA LEU A 132 -24.44 -2.03 7.37
C LEU A 132 -24.17 -3.25 6.48
N THR A 133 -23.94 -3.01 5.19
CA THR A 133 -23.37 -4.01 4.28
C THR A 133 -21.86 -4.12 4.53
N LEU A 134 -21.39 -5.27 5.00
CA LEU A 134 -19.95 -5.53 5.21
C LEU A 134 -19.42 -6.46 4.12
N ARG A 135 -18.41 -5.99 3.39
CA ARG A 135 -17.72 -6.68 2.28
C ARG A 135 -16.28 -6.17 2.17
N PRO A 136 -15.37 -6.88 1.45
CA PRO A 136 -14.07 -6.32 1.06
C PRO A 136 -14.21 -4.93 0.43
N ALA A 137 -13.22 -4.05 0.65
CA ALA A 137 -13.24 -2.62 0.33
C ALA A 137 -12.12 -2.21 -0.63
N ASP A 138 -12.38 -1.15 -1.42
CA ASP A 138 -11.87 -1.16 -2.79
C ASP A 138 -12.20 0.13 -3.67
N ALA A 139 -11.95 0.23 -5.00
CA ALA A 139 -11.87 1.48 -5.83
C ALA A 139 -13.10 2.19 -6.43
N ASP A 140 -14.26 1.60 -6.75
CA ASP A 140 -15.30 2.35 -7.51
C ASP A 140 -15.89 3.54 -6.72
N ASP A 141 -15.98 3.42 -5.39
CA ASP A 141 -16.18 4.56 -4.48
C ASP A 141 -14.83 5.05 -3.90
N PHE A 142 -13.80 5.17 -4.75
CA PHE A 142 -12.54 5.86 -4.45
C PHE A 142 -12.82 7.25 -3.91
N ASP A 143 -13.75 7.94 -4.55
CA ASP A 143 -14.27 9.25 -4.15
C ASP A 143 -14.86 9.23 -2.73
N GLU A 144 -15.57 8.18 -2.31
CA GLU A 144 -16.10 8.08 -0.94
C GLU A 144 -15.00 7.83 0.09
N ILE A 145 -13.90 7.19 -0.31
CA ILE A 145 -12.76 6.91 0.56
C ILE A 145 -11.76 8.08 0.61
N VAL A 146 -11.75 8.92 -0.43
CA VAL A 146 -11.21 10.29 -0.41
C VAL A 146 -12.04 11.16 0.54
N LYS A 147 -13.37 11.19 0.40
CA LYS A 147 -14.28 11.94 1.32
C LYS A 147 -14.13 11.50 2.77
N LEU A 148 -14.05 10.19 3.04
CA LEU A 148 -13.72 9.65 4.37
C LEU A 148 -12.37 10.13 4.91
N SER A 149 -11.45 10.57 4.06
CA SER A 149 -10.15 11.09 4.47
C SER A 149 -10.17 12.61 4.68
N GLU A 150 -11.21 13.32 4.25
CA GLU A 150 -11.43 14.74 4.56
C GLU A 150 -11.73 14.90 6.06
N GLY A 151 -11.01 15.83 6.71
CA GLY A 151 -11.11 16.07 8.16
C GLY A 151 -10.54 14.98 9.08
N ILE A 152 -10.30 13.75 8.61
CA ILE A 152 -9.70 12.67 9.44
C ILE A 152 -8.17 12.83 9.51
N TYR A 153 -7.60 12.65 10.70
CA TYR A 153 -6.18 12.94 11.01
C TYR A 153 -5.72 14.33 10.52
N ALA A 154 -6.60 15.34 10.50
CA ALA A 154 -6.32 16.68 9.97
C ALA A 154 -5.76 16.71 8.52
N GLY A 155 -5.98 15.66 7.71
CA GLY A 155 -5.42 15.51 6.36
C GLY A 155 -4.01 14.91 6.30
N HIS A 156 -3.49 14.35 7.41
CA HIS A 156 -2.23 13.60 7.48
C HIS A 156 -2.38 12.13 7.02
N GLY A 157 -3.54 11.75 6.47
CA GLY A 157 -3.80 10.42 5.94
C GLY A 157 -3.00 10.14 4.66
N TYR A 158 -2.49 8.92 4.52
CA TYR A 158 -1.86 8.40 3.29
C TYR A 158 -2.80 7.57 2.42
N LEU A 159 -3.96 7.18 2.96
CA LEU A 159 -4.84 6.22 2.31
C LEU A 159 -5.19 6.61 0.87
N PRO A 160 -5.71 7.82 0.56
CA PRO A 160 -6.11 8.15 -0.80
C PRO A 160 -5.04 7.91 -1.87
N LEU A 161 -3.76 8.01 -1.49
CA LEU A 161 -2.61 7.85 -2.38
C LEU A 161 -2.25 6.38 -2.65
N ILE A 162 -2.59 5.47 -1.74
CA ILE A 162 -2.46 4.03 -1.94
C ILE A 162 -3.78 3.36 -2.34
N PHE A 163 -4.89 4.11 -2.34
CA PHE A 163 -6.23 3.53 -2.40
C PHE A 163 -6.64 3.01 -3.78
N HIS A 164 -6.09 3.58 -4.86
CA HIS A 164 -6.30 3.11 -6.24
C HIS A 164 -5.89 1.65 -6.50
N GLN A 165 -5.26 0.94 -5.55
CA GLN A 165 -4.77 -0.43 -5.73
C GLN A 165 -5.79 -1.54 -5.42
N TRP A 166 -6.96 -1.24 -4.81
CA TRP A 166 -7.97 -2.22 -4.35
C TRP A 166 -9.36 -1.81 -5.00
N LEU A 167 -10.28 -2.66 -5.60
CA LEU A 167 -11.47 -2.45 -6.61
C LEU A 167 -12.99 -2.95 -6.26
N GLN A 168 -14.17 -2.21 -6.40
CA GLN A 168 -15.30 -2.00 -5.33
C GLN A 168 -16.85 -2.36 -5.37
N ARG A 169 -17.75 -1.39 -5.72
CA ARG A 169 -18.73 -0.46 -4.97
C ARG A 169 -19.67 -0.78 -3.71
N ASP A 170 -19.88 0.17 -2.73
CA ASP A 170 -21.11 0.57 -1.90
C ASP A 170 -20.86 1.63 -0.74
N ASN A 171 -21.83 2.49 -0.37
CA ASN A 171 -21.73 3.70 0.53
C ASN A 171 -20.83 3.55 1.81
N VAL A 172 -19.55 3.95 1.73
CA VAL A 172 -18.53 3.57 2.74
C VAL A 172 -18.55 4.47 3.98
N VAL A 173 -19.29 4.05 5.02
CA VAL A 173 -19.30 4.74 6.33
C VAL A 173 -18.14 4.35 7.25
N GLY A 174 -17.36 3.33 6.91
CA GLY A 174 -16.16 2.93 7.65
C GLY A 174 -15.39 1.80 6.97
N LEU A 175 -14.07 1.76 7.16
CA LEU A 175 -13.19 0.81 6.47
C LEU A 175 -11.94 0.50 7.29
N ARG A 176 -11.30 -0.63 6.99
CA ARG A 176 -10.02 -1.07 7.58
C ARG A 176 -9.22 -1.87 6.56
N ALA A 177 -7.95 -1.53 6.39
CA ALA A 177 -7.03 -2.35 5.59
C ALA A 177 -6.46 -3.49 6.45
N ASN A 178 -6.34 -4.69 5.89
CA ASN A 178 -5.83 -5.84 6.62
C ASN A 178 -4.92 -6.69 5.72
N PHE A 179 -3.88 -7.27 6.29
CA PHE A 179 -3.06 -8.28 5.64
C PHE A 179 -2.54 -9.27 6.68
N VAL A 180 -2.26 -10.50 6.23
CA VAL A 180 -1.84 -11.60 7.11
C VAL A 180 -0.35 -11.87 6.92
N VAL A 181 0.35 -12.05 8.04
CA VAL A 181 1.80 -12.23 8.15
C VAL A 181 2.13 -13.30 9.20
N ASP A 182 3.41 -13.51 9.51
CA ASP A 182 3.90 -14.51 10.47
C ASP A 182 3.42 -15.94 10.13
N ASP A 183 3.57 -16.36 8.87
CA ASP A 183 3.14 -17.69 8.38
C ASP A 183 1.63 -17.97 8.54
N GLY A 184 0.81 -16.92 8.42
CA GLY A 184 -0.64 -17.02 8.59
C GLY A 184 -1.14 -16.78 10.01
N ARG A 185 -0.26 -16.50 10.97
CA ARG A 185 -0.61 -16.40 12.41
C ARG A 185 -1.08 -15.02 12.86
N THR A 186 -0.71 -13.96 12.15
CA THR A 186 -0.99 -12.57 12.56
C THR A 186 -1.75 -11.79 11.51
N LEU A 187 -2.88 -11.19 11.90
CA LEU A 187 -3.62 -10.22 11.11
C LEU A 187 -3.16 -8.81 11.48
N ILE A 188 -2.47 -8.10 10.59
CA ILE A 188 -2.16 -6.69 10.79
C ILE A 188 -3.38 -5.87 10.40
N HIS A 189 -3.98 -5.21 11.39
CA HIS A 189 -5.01 -4.19 11.20
C HIS A 189 -4.32 -2.84 10.96
N ARG A 190 -4.48 -2.27 9.77
CA ARG A 190 -3.94 -0.95 9.42
C ARG A 190 -5.07 -0.04 8.95
N ALA A 191 -4.78 1.26 8.94
CA ALA A 191 -5.57 2.24 8.18
C ALA A 191 -7.10 2.09 8.46
N GLY A 192 -7.49 2.20 9.72
CA GLY A 192 -8.90 2.11 10.12
C GLY A 192 -9.54 3.49 10.26
N ARG A 193 -10.76 3.69 9.76
CA ARG A 193 -11.57 4.90 9.99
C ARG A 193 -13.07 4.61 9.91
N VAL A 194 -13.85 5.55 10.46
CA VAL A 194 -15.30 5.66 10.34
C VAL A 194 -15.62 7.12 10.03
N HIS A 195 -16.57 7.34 9.11
CA HIS A 195 -17.09 8.64 8.71
C HIS A 195 -17.54 9.44 9.94
N LEU A 196 -17.32 10.76 9.95
CA LEU A 196 -17.56 11.61 11.11
C LEU A 196 -18.96 11.40 11.72
N ASP A 197 -19.99 11.46 10.88
CA ASP A 197 -21.41 11.34 11.26
C ASP A 197 -21.80 9.96 11.80
N TYR A 198 -20.97 8.93 11.57
CA TYR A 198 -21.23 7.55 11.94
C TYR A 198 -20.35 7.06 13.11
N ARG A 199 -19.56 7.96 13.72
CA ARG A 199 -18.78 7.65 14.93
C ARG A 199 -19.69 7.42 16.14
N GLY A 200 -19.17 6.71 17.14
CA GLY A 200 -19.94 6.28 18.32
C GLY A 200 -20.89 5.09 18.07
N GLN A 201 -21.30 4.82 16.83
CA GLN A 201 -22.25 3.75 16.47
C GLN A 201 -21.62 2.34 16.39
N GLY A 202 -20.43 2.13 16.94
CA GLY A 202 -19.75 0.83 16.98
C GLY A 202 -19.16 0.32 15.64
N ILE A 203 -19.31 1.04 14.52
CA ILE A 203 -18.89 0.60 13.17
C ILE A 203 -17.44 0.10 13.12
N PHE A 204 -16.51 0.82 13.77
CA PHE A 204 -15.08 0.44 13.80
C PHE A 204 -14.82 -0.95 14.42
N LYS A 205 -15.65 -1.33 15.39
CA LYS A 205 -15.63 -2.65 16.04
C LYS A 205 -16.20 -3.70 15.08
N GLN A 206 -17.38 -3.45 14.50
CA GLN A 206 -18.03 -4.37 13.55
C GLN A 206 -17.13 -4.69 12.34
N VAL A 207 -16.54 -3.67 11.70
CA VAL A 207 -15.58 -3.84 10.60
C VAL A 207 -14.35 -4.65 11.05
N GLY A 208 -13.88 -4.43 12.28
CA GLY A 208 -12.75 -5.17 12.86
C GLY A 208 -13.07 -6.61 13.28
N GLU A 209 -14.33 -6.94 13.58
CA GLU A 209 -14.79 -8.30 13.88
C GLU A 209 -15.02 -9.09 12.59
N TYR A 210 -15.60 -8.43 11.57
CA TYR A 210 -15.75 -8.99 10.23
C TYR A 210 -14.39 -9.30 9.59
N SER A 211 -13.40 -8.40 9.67
CA SER A 211 -12.06 -8.65 9.12
C SER A 211 -11.38 -9.85 9.77
N ILE A 212 -11.53 -10.04 11.09
CA ILE A 212 -11.03 -11.23 11.81
C ILE A 212 -11.75 -12.49 11.32
N LYS A 213 -13.08 -12.47 11.20
CA LYS A 213 -13.86 -13.62 10.72
C LYS A 213 -13.43 -14.04 9.32
N HIS A 214 -13.40 -13.09 8.38
CA HIS A 214 -13.02 -13.33 6.99
C HIS A 214 -11.57 -13.83 6.86
N ALA A 215 -10.65 -13.30 7.68
CA ALA A 215 -9.28 -13.80 7.71
C ALA A 215 -9.21 -15.26 8.22
N LYS A 216 -9.99 -15.65 9.24
CA LYS A 216 -10.04 -17.04 9.73
C LYS A 216 -10.58 -18.04 8.70
N GLU A 217 -11.44 -17.60 7.77
CA GLU A 217 -11.95 -18.44 6.66
C GLU A 217 -10.83 -18.84 5.67
N HIS A 218 -9.76 -18.03 5.57
CA HIS A 218 -8.66 -18.22 4.61
C HIS A 218 -7.33 -18.63 5.28
N TYR A 219 -7.14 -18.30 6.55
CA TYR A 219 -5.92 -18.54 7.33
C TYR A 219 -6.27 -19.31 8.61
N PRO A 220 -6.29 -20.66 8.58
CA PRO A 220 -6.72 -21.48 9.72
C PRO A 220 -5.76 -21.38 10.93
N ASN A 221 -4.51 -20.99 10.70
CA ASN A 221 -3.50 -20.79 11.74
C ASN A 221 -3.57 -19.41 12.42
N LEU A 222 -4.57 -18.59 12.12
CA LEU A 222 -4.66 -17.21 12.59
C LEU A 222 -4.92 -17.13 14.10
N GLN A 223 -3.95 -16.60 14.84
CA GLN A 223 -3.91 -16.58 16.31
C GLN A 223 -4.14 -15.21 16.92
N ARG A 224 -3.60 -14.16 16.30
CA ARG A 224 -3.55 -12.81 16.88
C ARG A 224 -3.80 -11.72 15.85
N LYS A 225 -4.22 -10.55 16.31
CA LYS A 225 -4.20 -9.31 15.53
C LYS A 225 -3.18 -8.33 16.10
N ARG A 226 -2.52 -7.56 15.24
CA ARG A 226 -1.62 -6.46 15.62
C ARG A 226 -2.01 -5.16 14.93
N PHE A 227 -1.73 -4.04 15.56
CA PHE A 227 -1.90 -2.70 14.97
C PHE A 227 -1.02 -1.68 15.67
N THR A 228 -0.79 -0.55 15.02
CA THR A 228 -0.20 0.64 15.64
C THR A 228 -1.25 1.72 15.90
N SER A 229 -1.02 2.52 16.93
CA SER A 229 -1.75 3.76 17.21
C SER A 229 -0.76 4.88 17.49
N ILE A 230 -1.08 6.11 17.08
CA ILE A 230 -0.26 7.29 17.35
C ILE A 230 -1.09 8.39 18.00
N GLY A 231 -0.69 8.79 19.21
CA GLY A 231 -1.40 9.78 20.01
C GLY A 231 -1.07 9.70 21.49
N ASP A 232 -1.78 10.49 22.26
CA ASP A 232 -1.36 10.86 23.61
C ASP A 232 -2.00 9.95 24.67
N THR A 233 -3.06 9.22 24.28
CA THR A 233 -3.76 8.24 25.11
C THR A 233 -3.41 6.80 24.74
N GLU A 234 -3.27 5.96 25.76
CA GLU A 234 -3.16 4.51 25.61
C GLU A 234 -4.55 3.89 25.43
N ILE A 235 -4.66 2.90 24.53
CA ILE A 235 -5.90 2.16 24.29
C ILE A 235 -6.04 1.07 25.36
N PRO A 236 -7.12 1.05 26.17
CA PRO A 236 -7.37 -0.02 27.13
C PRO A 236 -7.78 -1.31 26.41
N ASP A 237 -7.47 -2.45 27.04
CA ASP A 237 -7.73 -3.85 26.65
C ASP A 237 -6.64 -4.60 25.84
N PRO A 238 -6.12 -4.14 24.69
CA PRO A 238 -5.12 -4.90 23.94
C PRO A 238 -3.74 -4.82 24.61
N ARG A 239 -2.98 -5.91 24.55
CA ARG A 239 -1.63 -5.97 25.10
C ARG A 239 -0.72 -5.00 24.35
N LYS A 240 -0.18 -3.99 25.05
CA LYS A 240 0.91 -3.15 24.52
C LYS A 240 2.18 -3.98 24.38
N LEU A 241 2.73 -4.06 23.16
CA LEU A 241 3.97 -4.76 22.83
C LEU A 241 5.19 -3.83 22.81
N SER A 242 5.02 -2.60 22.35
CA SER A 242 6.11 -1.63 22.26
C SER A 242 5.55 -0.22 22.28
N GLU A 243 6.39 0.72 22.68
CA GLU A 243 6.13 2.15 22.77
C GLU A 243 7.36 2.87 22.22
N LEU A 244 7.15 3.80 21.28
CA LEU A 244 8.22 4.49 20.56
C LEU A 244 7.96 6.00 20.55
N HIS A 245 9.01 6.76 20.80
CA HIS A 245 8.99 8.22 20.76
C HIS A 245 9.02 8.68 19.30
N VAL A 246 8.15 9.62 18.96
CA VAL A 246 8.04 10.18 17.60
C VAL A 246 8.60 11.59 17.59
N GLU A 247 9.56 11.83 16.71
CA GLU A 247 10.14 13.15 16.44
C GLU A 247 9.94 13.44 14.95
N ALA A 248 9.49 14.63 14.57
CA ALA A 248 9.23 14.95 13.17
C ALA A 248 9.56 16.41 12.85
N TYR A 249 10.15 16.63 11.66
CA TYR A 249 10.72 17.90 11.25
C TYR A 249 10.38 18.22 9.79
N HIS A 250 10.14 19.50 9.50
CA HIS A 250 10.00 20.01 8.15
C HIS A 250 11.37 20.15 7.47
N VAL A 251 11.54 19.50 6.32
CA VAL A 251 12.71 19.61 5.45
C VAL A 251 12.26 20.28 4.16
N GLY A 252 12.82 21.46 3.89
CA GLY A 252 12.54 22.20 2.67
C GLY A 252 13.42 21.74 1.50
N LYS A 253 12.88 21.74 0.28
CA LYS A 253 13.59 21.36 -0.95
C LYS A 253 14.92 22.09 -1.12
N GLU A 254 14.96 23.39 -0.84
CA GLU A 254 16.18 24.19 -0.91
C GLU A 254 17.32 23.66 -0.02
N PHE A 255 17.00 23.05 1.12
CA PHE A 255 18.01 22.42 1.97
C PHE A 255 18.60 21.19 1.27
N CYS A 256 17.77 20.36 0.64
CA CYS A 256 18.23 19.17 -0.08
C CYS A 256 19.14 19.51 -1.26
N ASP A 257 18.89 20.62 -1.97
CA ASP A 257 19.76 21.10 -3.04
C ASP A 257 21.10 21.64 -2.49
N LYS A 258 21.10 22.31 -1.32
CA LYS A 258 22.31 22.80 -0.63
C LYS A 258 23.08 21.68 0.07
N LEU A 259 22.41 20.61 0.51
CA LEU A 259 23.01 19.45 1.19
C LEU A 259 23.97 18.69 0.27
N LYS A 260 23.67 18.64 -1.03
CA LYS A 260 24.57 18.07 -2.07
C LYS A 260 25.95 18.75 -2.09
N ALA A 261 26.06 20.00 -1.60
CA ALA A 261 27.31 20.74 -1.46
C ALA A 261 27.90 20.74 -0.03
N THR A 262 27.21 20.18 0.97
CA THR A 262 27.61 20.26 2.39
C THR A 262 27.76 18.87 3.01
N VAL A 263 28.99 18.50 3.37
CA VAL A 263 29.25 17.18 3.96
C VAL A 263 28.92 17.17 5.45
N LEU A 264 27.73 16.69 5.84
CA LEU A 264 27.57 16.10 7.17
C LEU A 264 28.43 14.81 7.22
N THR A 265 29.59 14.91 7.86
CA THR A 265 30.50 13.79 8.11
C THR A 265 30.07 13.00 9.35
N ASN A 266 29.95 11.69 9.21
CA ASN A 266 30.00 10.75 10.33
C ASN A 266 31.10 9.74 9.99
N SER A 267 31.89 9.31 10.99
CA SER A 267 32.96 8.33 10.81
C SER A 267 32.45 6.90 10.56
N MET A 268 31.18 6.63 10.87
CA MET A 268 30.56 5.32 10.68
C MET A 268 29.86 5.24 9.32
N GLU A 269 30.31 4.31 8.48
CA GLU A 269 29.72 4.07 7.17
C GLU A 269 28.43 3.23 7.26
N ILE A 270 27.34 3.79 6.73
CA ILE A 270 26.05 3.11 6.51
C ILE A 270 25.93 2.77 5.02
N LYS A 271 25.58 1.52 4.69
CA LYS A 271 25.33 1.06 3.31
C LYS A 271 23.87 0.64 3.14
N THR A 272 23.32 0.79 1.94
CA THR A 272 22.04 0.18 1.55
C THR A 272 22.15 -1.35 1.72
N CYS A 273 21.12 -1.95 2.29
CA CYS A 273 21.00 -3.38 2.54
C CYS A 273 20.28 -4.04 1.37
N ALA A 274 20.94 -4.95 0.67
CA ALA A 274 20.32 -5.68 -0.44
C ALA A 274 19.20 -6.61 0.08
N PRO A 275 18.07 -6.78 -0.65
CA PRO A 275 16.97 -7.65 -0.25
C PRO A 275 17.38 -9.07 0.16
N ASP A 276 18.24 -9.72 -0.63
CA ASP A 276 18.71 -11.08 -0.36
C ASP A 276 19.59 -11.15 0.90
N TYR A 277 20.41 -10.13 1.14
CA TYR A 277 21.22 -10.04 2.34
C TYR A 277 20.33 -9.83 3.58
N PHE A 278 19.35 -8.93 3.50
CA PHE A 278 18.36 -8.73 4.55
C PHE A 278 17.60 -10.02 4.89
N ALA A 279 17.17 -10.77 3.86
CA ALA A 279 16.47 -12.05 4.02
C ALA A 279 17.31 -13.12 4.74
N ASN A 280 18.64 -13.03 4.65
CA ASN A 280 19.58 -13.94 5.31
C ASN A 280 19.90 -13.51 6.76
N ILE A 281 19.87 -12.21 7.09
CA ILE A 281 20.24 -11.72 8.43
C ILE A 281 19.06 -11.46 9.38
N ILE A 282 17.83 -11.25 8.89
CA ILE A 282 16.71 -10.71 9.69
C ILE A 282 16.45 -11.47 11.01
N GLU A 283 16.48 -12.81 10.97
CA GLU A 283 16.30 -13.68 12.14
C GLU A 283 17.51 -13.63 13.08
N SER A 284 18.71 -13.57 12.51
CA SER A 284 20.00 -13.56 13.22
C SER A 284 20.41 -12.20 13.79
N LEU A 285 19.72 -11.11 13.44
CA LEU A 285 19.99 -9.78 14.00
C LEU A 285 19.97 -9.81 15.54
N PRO A 286 20.95 -9.18 16.23
CA PRO A 286 21.05 -9.27 17.68
C PRO A 286 19.78 -8.76 18.39
N ALA A 287 19.21 -9.57 19.28
CA ALA A 287 17.98 -9.23 19.99
C ALA A 287 18.05 -7.89 20.75
N ARG A 288 19.25 -7.49 21.19
CA ARG A 288 19.51 -6.20 21.86
C ARG A 288 19.29 -4.95 21.00
N LEU A 289 19.19 -5.08 19.68
CA LEU A 289 18.83 -3.95 18.79
C LEU A 289 17.32 -3.64 18.83
N PHE A 290 16.53 -4.48 19.53
CA PHE A 290 15.09 -4.40 19.62
C PHE A 290 14.65 -4.39 21.09
N THR A 291 13.55 -3.69 21.38
CA THR A 291 12.90 -3.68 22.71
C THR A 291 12.32 -5.06 23.07
N ARG A 292 11.83 -5.19 24.31
CA ARG A 292 11.45 -6.43 25.04
C ARG A 292 10.53 -7.44 24.33
N ASN A 293 10.01 -7.17 23.14
CA ASN A 293 9.19 -8.10 22.36
C ASN A 293 9.72 -8.36 20.92
N SER A 294 10.95 -7.94 20.58
CA SER A 294 11.60 -8.19 19.26
C SER A 294 10.83 -7.75 18.01
N ILE A 295 9.81 -6.88 18.16
CA ILE A 295 8.95 -6.45 17.06
C ILE A 295 9.73 -5.57 16.08
N PHE A 296 9.63 -5.92 14.81
CA PHE A 296 10.15 -5.16 13.69
C PHE A 296 9.09 -4.18 13.19
N LEU A 297 9.47 -2.94 12.89
CA LEU A 297 8.61 -1.97 12.22
C LEU A 297 9.17 -1.68 10.83
N SER A 298 8.26 -1.60 9.86
CA SER A 298 8.53 -0.96 8.58
C SER A 298 7.35 -0.05 8.27
N ASN A 299 7.57 1.27 8.16
CA ASN A 299 6.50 2.26 7.93
C ASN A 299 5.35 2.12 8.97
N TRP A 300 5.72 1.85 10.22
CA TRP A 300 4.83 1.56 11.36
C TRP A 300 3.95 0.30 11.23
N CYS A 301 4.26 -0.64 10.34
CA CYS A 301 3.66 -1.98 10.32
C CYS A 301 4.45 -2.94 11.22
N PRO A 302 3.82 -3.63 12.21
CA PRO A 302 4.52 -4.45 13.20
C PRO A 302 4.64 -5.94 12.79
N PHE A 303 5.83 -6.33 12.36
CA PHE A 303 6.18 -7.69 11.92
C PHE A 303 6.97 -8.46 12.99
N GLU A 304 6.91 -9.80 12.96
CA GLU A 304 8.00 -10.61 13.52
C GLU A 304 9.24 -10.54 12.61
N ARG A 305 10.43 -10.75 13.19
CA ARG A 305 11.70 -10.87 12.47
C ARG A 305 11.85 -12.26 11.82
N LEU A 306 10.95 -12.60 10.91
CA LEU A 306 10.92 -13.89 10.20
C LEU A 306 11.28 -13.70 8.72
N ARG A 307 11.98 -14.66 8.13
CA ARG A 307 12.29 -14.68 6.70
C ARG A 307 11.02 -14.64 5.83
N SER A 308 9.93 -15.26 6.28
CA SER A 308 8.62 -15.22 5.60
C SER A 308 7.96 -13.83 5.59
N ASN A 309 8.38 -12.91 6.45
CA ASN A 309 7.87 -11.53 6.48
C ASN A 309 8.67 -10.59 5.56
N VAL A 310 9.82 -11.00 5.01
CA VAL A 310 10.73 -10.13 4.23
C VAL A 310 10.01 -9.44 3.09
N ASP A 311 9.25 -10.17 2.29
CA ASP A 311 8.42 -9.65 1.20
C ASP A 311 7.42 -8.57 1.66
N HIS A 312 6.85 -8.70 2.87
CA HIS A 312 5.91 -7.73 3.40
C HIS A 312 6.62 -6.50 3.98
N ILE A 313 7.80 -6.68 4.59
CA ILE A 313 8.68 -5.61 5.06
C ILE A 313 9.18 -4.78 3.86
N LEU A 314 9.62 -5.42 2.79
CA LEU A 314 10.10 -4.75 1.57
C LEU A 314 8.97 -3.99 0.84
N ARG A 315 7.71 -4.46 0.90
CA ARG A 315 6.55 -3.69 0.41
C ARG A 315 6.22 -2.48 1.27
N GLU A 316 6.59 -2.48 2.54
CA GLU A 316 6.38 -1.38 3.50
C GLU A 316 7.65 -0.55 3.74
N SER A 317 8.67 -0.68 2.89
CA SER A 317 9.88 0.15 2.93
C SER A 317 10.22 0.68 1.55
N THR A 318 11.00 1.75 1.50
CA THR A 318 11.63 2.21 0.26
C THR A 318 13.01 1.59 0.16
N GLU A 319 13.80 1.72 1.22
CA GLU A 319 15.15 1.16 1.32
C GLU A 319 15.46 0.72 2.76
N LEU A 320 16.32 -0.28 2.85
CA LEU A 320 16.89 -0.79 4.10
C LEU A 320 18.36 -0.40 4.18
N TYR A 321 18.87 -0.23 5.40
CA TYR A 321 20.23 0.28 5.65
C TYR A 321 20.90 -0.53 6.75
N VAL A 322 22.20 -0.79 6.64
CA VAL A 322 23.00 -1.47 7.67
C VAL A 322 24.32 -0.75 7.89
N ARG A 323 24.93 -0.91 9.08
CA ARG A 323 26.36 -0.57 9.23
C ARG A 323 27.16 -1.37 8.20
N LYS A 324 28.08 -0.71 7.50
CA LYS A 324 29.06 -1.42 6.68
C LYS A 324 29.98 -2.25 7.57
N CYS A 325 30.02 -3.53 7.27
CA CYS A 325 30.87 -4.55 7.85
C CYS A 325 31.24 -5.55 6.75
N ASP A 326 32.20 -6.41 7.04
CA ASP A 326 32.59 -7.53 6.17
C ASP A 326 31.40 -8.47 5.95
N ASP A 327 31.35 -9.14 4.80
CA ASP A 327 30.10 -9.77 4.33
C ASP A 327 29.64 -10.98 5.18
N ASP A 328 30.54 -11.58 5.96
CA ASP A 328 30.23 -12.66 6.93
C ASP A 328 29.75 -12.13 8.30
N VAL A 329 29.75 -10.80 8.52
CA VAL A 329 29.47 -10.19 9.83
C VAL A 329 28.03 -9.68 9.91
N ILE A 330 27.24 -10.25 10.82
CA ILE A 330 25.90 -9.74 11.15
C ILE A 330 26.01 -8.28 11.65
N PRO A 331 25.31 -7.31 11.04
CA PRO A 331 25.44 -5.92 11.41
C PRO A 331 24.81 -5.64 12.78
N ASN A 332 25.45 -4.77 13.56
CA ASN A 332 24.98 -4.28 14.86
C ASN A 332 24.09 -3.03 14.74
N SER A 333 23.64 -2.68 13.54
CA SER A 333 22.55 -1.71 13.36
C SER A 333 21.82 -1.94 12.04
N LEU A 334 20.53 -1.59 12.06
CA LEU A 334 19.66 -1.61 10.90
C LEU A 334 18.84 -0.30 10.88
N GLY A 335 18.63 0.26 9.70
CA GLY A 335 17.68 1.33 9.45
C GLY A 335 16.64 0.88 8.43
N VAL A 336 15.40 1.31 8.60
CA VAL A 336 14.34 1.22 7.59
C VAL A 336 13.95 2.64 7.22
N GLY A 337 13.95 2.94 5.92
CA GLY A 337 13.50 4.21 5.39
C GLY A 337 12.33 4.00 4.42
N ALA A 338 11.24 4.72 4.64
CA ALA A 338 10.03 4.60 3.85
C ALA A 338 9.49 5.98 3.41
N LEU A 339 9.48 6.23 2.10
CA LEU A 339 8.69 7.28 1.48
C LEU A 339 7.20 6.93 1.62
N SER A 340 6.53 7.64 2.51
CA SER A 340 5.16 7.39 2.96
C SER A 340 4.31 8.61 2.65
N PRO A 341 3.90 8.83 1.39
CA PRO A 341 3.27 10.08 0.98
C PRO A 341 1.91 10.25 1.66
N ARG A 342 1.57 11.49 2.06
CA ARG A 342 0.29 11.87 2.69
C ARG A 342 -0.45 12.85 1.78
N VAL A 343 -1.78 12.92 1.93
CA VAL A 343 -2.65 13.80 1.11
C VAL A 343 -2.15 15.25 1.04
N LYS A 344 -1.61 15.78 2.14
CA LYS A 344 -1.13 17.17 2.23
C LYS A 344 0.38 17.37 2.03
N TYR A 345 1.20 16.32 2.13
CA TYR A 345 2.66 16.44 2.16
C TYR A 345 3.36 15.09 1.93
N LYS A 346 4.60 15.11 1.44
CA LYS A 346 5.45 13.91 1.40
C LYS A 346 6.06 13.67 2.77
N GLN A 347 6.11 12.41 3.21
CA GLN A 347 6.77 12.04 4.47
C GLN A 347 7.82 10.98 4.21
N TRP A 348 8.95 11.08 4.88
CA TRP A 348 9.88 9.97 5.04
C TRP A 348 9.83 9.50 6.49
N VAL A 349 9.61 8.20 6.67
CA VAL A 349 9.63 7.53 7.98
C VAL A 349 10.97 6.81 8.11
N ALA A 350 11.74 7.16 9.14
CA ALA A 350 13.02 6.59 9.50
C ALA A 350 12.88 5.81 10.82
N GLU A 351 12.89 4.48 10.72
CA GLU A 351 12.99 3.56 11.86
C GLU A 351 14.46 3.15 11.99
N VAL A 352 15.04 3.20 13.20
CA VAL A 352 16.45 2.86 13.43
C VAL A 352 16.59 1.91 14.63
N TYR A 353 17.35 0.84 14.43
CA TYR A 353 17.60 -0.25 15.36
C TYR A 353 19.09 -0.31 15.68
N THR A 354 19.49 0.23 16.83
CA THR A 354 20.88 0.20 17.30
C THR A 354 20.97 0.42 18.81
N ASP A 355 22.05 -0.07 19.40
CA ASP A 355 22.48 0.14 20.79
C ASP A 355 23.55 1.25 20.91
N SER A 356 23.88 1.96 19.83
CA SER A 356 24.93 2.98 19.77
C SER A 356 24.39 4.35 19.29
N PRO A 357 24.55 5.43 20.08
CA PRO A 357 24.19 6.79 19.67
C PRO A 357 24.90 7.25 18.38
N ASP A 358 26.17 6.86 18.19
CA ASP A 358 26.94 7.23 16.99
C ASP A 358 26.39 6.56 15.72
N LEU A 359 26.02 5.28 15.80
CA LEU A 359 25.34 4.58 14.71
C LEU A 359 23.94 5.13 14.47
N PHE A 360 23.24 5.54 15.51
CA PHE A 360 21.93 6.17 15.39
C PHE A 360 22.04 7.49 14.62
N GLN A 361 23.00 8.36 14.98
CA GLN A 361 23.32 9.57 14.22
C GLN A 361 23.75 9.26 12.78
N ALA A 362 24.53 8.20 12.55
CA ALA A 362 24.97 7.80 11.20
C ALA A 362 23.77 7.41 10.31
N HIS A 363 22.85 6.60 10.83
CA HIS A 363 21.60 6.23 10.15
C HIS A 363 20.72 7.45 9.86
N ILE A 364 20.56 8.36 10.82
CA ILE A 364 19.79 9.60 10.63
C ILE A 364 20.36 10.43 9.48
N VAL A 365 21.66 10.67 9.47
CA VAL A 365 22.33 11.49 8.44
C VAL A 365 22.27 10.80 7.08
N HIS A 366 22.44 9.48 7.02
CA HIS A 366 22.34 8.71 5.79
C HIS A 366 20.91 8.76 5.22
N GLN A 367 19.89 8.48 6.04
CA GLN A 367 18.50 8.52 5.60
C GLN A 367 18.03 9.91 5.22
N LEU A 368 18.52 10.98 5.87
CA LEU A 368 18.19 12.36 5.48
C LEU A 368 18.74 12.71 4.11
N LYS A 369 20.01 12.35 3.82
CA LYS A 369 20.62 12.50 2.50
C LYS A 369 19.80 11.74 1.46
N ARG A 370 19.44 10.49 1.75
CA ARG A 370 18.71 9.63 0.81
C ARG A 370 17.27 10.10 0.56
N ALA A 371 16.57 10.59 1.59
CA ALA A 371 15.28 11.25 1.43
C ALA A 371 15.39 12.50 0.53
N CYS A 372 16.43 13.32 0.71
CA CYS A 372 16.72 14.47 -0.13
C CYS A 372 17.09 14.14 -1.60
N GLU A 373 17.59 12.94 -1.88
CA GLU A 373 17.83 12.45 -3.25
C GLU A 373 16.53 12.00 -3.93
N LEU A 374 15.66 11.32 -3.19
CA LEU A 374 14.43 10.71 -3.71
C LEU A 374 13.24 11.69 -3.74
N ILE A 375 13.23 12.71 -2.88
CA ILE A 375 12.12 13.66 -2.73
C ILE A 375 12.51 15.03 -3.31
N ASN A 376 12.06 15.31 -4.53
CA ASN A 376 12.27 16.58 -5.25
C ASN A 376 11.29 17.69 -4.82
N ASP A 377 11.00 17.79 -3.52
CA ASP A 377 9.90 18.60 -2.94
C ASP A 377 10.12 18.84 -1.44
N ASP A 378 9.26 19.65 -0.80
CA ASP A 378 9.20 19.76 0.65
C ASP A 378 8.63 18.48 1.29
N PHE A 379 9.18 18.06 2.42
CA PHE A 379 8.69 16.87 3.14
C PHE A 379 8.81 16.98 4.66
N ILE A 380 8.10 16.08 5.35
CA ILE A 380 8.29 15.83 6.77
C ILE A 380 9.20 14.61 6.95
N PHE A 381 10.34 14.80 7.60
CA PHE A 381 11.24 13.72 8.00
C PHE A 381 10.85 13.30 9.42
N THR A 382 10.57 12.01 9.64
CA THR A 382 10.01 11.51 10.91
C THR A 382 10.78 10.31 11.42
N PHE A 383 11.15 10.36 12.70
CA PHE A 383 11.84 9.31 13.42
C PHE A 383 10.87 8.57 14.32
N THR A 384 11.08 7.27 14.46
CA THR A 384 10.55 6.48 15.57
C THR A 384 11.71 5.85 16.33
N MET A 385 11.79 6.17 17.62
CA MET A 385 12.89 5.78 18.50
C MET A 385 12.36 4.90 19.62
N GLN A 386 13.06 3.81 19.89
CA GLN A 386 12.70 2.91 20.99
C GLN A 386 13.26 3.36 22.35
N ASP A 387 14.32 4.16 22.35
CA ASP A 387 14.90 4.79 23.54
C ASP A 387 14.65 6.29 23.48
N GLU A 388 14.01 6.84 24.52
CA GLU A 388 13.77 8.28 24.66
C GLU A 388 15.07 9.08 24.79
N SER A 389 16.15 8.48 25.32
CA SER A 389 17.43 9.17 25.53
C SER A 389 17.97 9.79 24.23
N LEU A 390 17.69 9.14 23.10
CA LEU A 390 18.08 9.55 21.76
C LEU A 390 17.31 10.78 21.24
N SER A 391 16.16 11.15 21.83
CA SER A 391 15.42 12.38 21.47
C SER A 391 16.29 13.62 21.64
N SER A 392 17.13 13.66 22.69
CA SER A 392 18.07 14.75 22.92
C SER A 392 19.04 14.93 21.74
N LEU A 393 19.60 13.84 21.23
CA LEU A 393 20.50 13.80 20.08
C LEU A 393 19.78 14.20 18.78
N VAL A 394 18.56 13.70 18.54
CA VAL A 394 17.75 14.13 17.38
C VAL A 394 17.52 15.63 17.40
N ARG A 395 17.16 16.21 18.55
CA ARG A 395 16.92 17.65 18.69
C ARG A 395 18.17 18.48 18.42
N ILE A 396 19.33 18.07 18.96
CA ILE A 396 20.61 18.73 18.69
C ILE A 396 20.91 18.75 17.18
N ILE A 397 20.77 17.61 16.50
CA ILE A 397 21.05 17.52 15.06
C ILE A 397 20.01 18.33 14.25
N MET A 398 18.72 18.02 14.41
CA MET A 398 17.67 18.56 13.55
C MET A 398 17.35 20.02 13.82
N LYS A 399 17.26 20.42 15.10
CA LYS A 399 16.87 21.77 15.51
C LYS A 399 18.08 22.68 15.69
N ASP A 400 19.13 22.23 16.38
CA ASP A 400 20.22 23.11 16.76
C ASP A 400 21.31 23.21 15.71
N GLN A 401 21.64 22.13 14.99
CA GLN A 401 22.60 22.14 13.88
C GLN A 401 21.93 22.48 12.54
N LEU A 402 20.88 21.73 12.16
CA LEU A 402 20.21 21.86 10.84
C LEU A 402 19.12 22.95 10.79
N LYS A 403 18.73 23.53 11.93
CA LYS A 403 17.73 24.61 12.06
C LYS A 403 16.34 24.27 11.51
N PHE A 404 15.97 22.98 11.47
CA PHE A 404 14.64 22.55 11.06
C PHE A 404 13.56 22.89 12.10
N LYS A 405 12.34 23.14 11.61
CA LYS A 405 11.15 23.33 12.44
C LYS A 405 10.52 21.97 12.73
N THR A 406 10.05 21.76 13.95
CA THR A 406 9.24 20.60 14.32
C THR A 406 7.91 20.59 13.57
N ALA A 407 7.40 19.41 13.26
CA ALA A 407 6.07 19.24 12.65
C ALA A 407 5.01 19.05 13.74
N ASP A 408 4.21 20.09 13.98
CA ASP A 408 3.31 20.23 15.15
C ASP A 408 2.36 19.05 15.34
N PHE A 409 1.88 18.42 14.27
CA PHE A 409 1.00 17.25 14.36
C PHE A 409 1.62 16.12 15.19
N TYR A 410 2.93 15.90 15.13
CA TYR A 410 3.62 14.82 15.84
C TYR A 410 4.15 15.23 17.22
N HIS A 411 3.99 16.50 17.62
CA HIS A 411 4.48 16.99 18.90
C HIS A 411 3.87 16.21 20.08
N ASN A 412 4.72 15.73 20.98
CA ASN A 412 4.40 14.90 22.15
C ASN A 412 3.62 13.60 21.87
N ARG A 413 3.52 13.16 20.60
CA ARG A 413 2.87 11.89 20.27
C ARG A 413 3.79 10.71 20.49
N THR A 414 3.20 9.62 20.97
CA THR A 414 3.87 8.31 21.06
C THR A 414 3.26 7.35 20.05
N LEU A 415 4.10 6.54 19.40
CA LEU A 415 3.65 5.42 18.58
C LEU A 415 3.62 4.16 19.47
N ARG A 416 2.45 3.52 19.58
CA ARG A 416 2.27 2.30 20.38
C ARG A 416 1.89 1.13 19.49
N VAL A 417 2.52 -0.02 19.73
CA VAL A 417 2.22 -1.29 19.08
C VAL A 417 1.35 -2.13 20.00
N TYR A 418 0.22 -2.60 19.48
CA TYR A 418 -0.76 -3.39 20.23
C TYR A 418 -0.97 -4.76 19.61
N GLU A 419 -1.27 -5.74 20.47
CA GLU A 419 -1.65 -7.10 20.12
C GLU A 419 -2.94 -7.51 20.83
N THR A 420 -3.72 -8.37 20.18
CA THR A 420 -4.84 -9.07 20.83
C THR A 420 -4.85 -10.51 20.36
N ASP A 421 -4.91 -11.44 21.31
CA ASP A 421 -5.25 -12.84 21.03
C ASP A 421 -6.68 -12.90 20.50
N ILE A 422 -6.88 -13.57 19.37
CA ILE A 422 -8.19 -13.77 18.74
C ILE A 422 -8.61 -15.24 18.72
N THR A 423 -7.86 -16.13 19.37
CA THR A 423 -8.25 -17.51 19.69
C THR A 423 -9.03 -17.60 21.00
N ALA A 424 -8.71 -16.73 21.97
CA ALA A 424 -9.43 -16.62 23.23
C ALA A 424 -10.93 -16.39 22.98
N LYS A 425 -11.78 -17.27 23.52
CA LYS A 425 -13.23 -17.05 23.53
C LYS A 425 -13.52 -15.82 24.37
N SER A 426 -14.18 -14.81 23.80
CA SER A 426 -14.61 -13.64 24.57
C SER A 426 -15.44 -14.07 25.77
N HIS A 427 -14.89 -13.95 26.97
CA HIS A 427 -15.69 -13.91 28.18
C HIS A 427 -16.43 -12.57 28.15
N ARG A 428 -17.73 -12.62 28.46
CA ARG A 428 -18.72 -11.60 28.11
C ARG A 428 -18.43 -10.23 28.71
#